data_AF-T0ZP86-F1
#
_entry.id   AF-T0ZP86-F1
#
_cell.length_a   1.000
_cell.length_b   1.000
_cell.length_c   1.000
_cell.angle_alpha   90.00
_cell.angle_beta   90.00
_cell.angle_gamma   90.00
#
_symmetry.space_group_name_H-M   'P 1'
#
loop_
_entity.id
_entity.type
_entity.pdbx_description
1 polymer ?
#
loop_
_entity_poly.entity_id
_entity_poly.type
_entity_poly.pdbx_seq_one_letter_code
_entity_poly.pdbx_strand_id
1 'polypeptide(L)'
;MYLEVYRDRVFANPATLDRIAAFFRRRGITVDGGITLFSGVNKYGQFNSFDFQNPRDLAICKRAVREAAGHFNTIILDDFTFFNTRTNADIRAKGKLSWTQYRLRKMRWVAKHLIIGEARKVNPHAKVIIKFPNWYEHFQGLGFGLDREAKLFGGIYTGDETRDPVHTAQMLQQYESYLIYRYYHNIRPHAD
;
A
#
# COMPACT_ATOMS: atom_id res chain seq x y z
N MET A 1 -3.36 7.39 14.75
CA MET A 1 -3.22 5.93 14.94
C MET A 1 -3.91 5.21 13.79
N TYR A 2 -3.33 4.13 13.28
CA TYR A 2 -3.92 3.33 12.21
C TYR A 2 -4.51 2.03 12.77
N LEU A 3 -5.78 1.74 12.47
CA LEU A 3 -6.41 0.46 12.78
C LEU A 3 -6.42 -0.40 11.52
N GLU A 4 -5.71 -1.53 11.57
CA GLU A 4 -5.60 -2.41 10.43
C GLU A 4 -6.93 -3.14 10.17
N VAL A 5 -7.51 -2.89 8.99
CA VAL A 5 -8.76 -3.49 8.54
C VAL A 5 -8.50 -4.84 7.89
N TYR A 6 -7.35 -4.97 7.22
CA TYR A 6 -6.99 -6.14 6.46
C TYR A 6 -5.47 -6.41 6.49
N ARG A 7 -5.10 -7.66 6.77
CA ARG A 7 -3.76 -8.22 6.58
C ARG A 7 -3.87 -9.72 6.38
N ASP A 8 -3.02 -10.28 5.50
CA ASP A 8 -2.82 -11.73 5.37
C ASP A 8 -4.13 -12.54 5.24
N ARG A 9 -5.03 -12.08 4.35
CA ARG A 9 -6.36 -12.69 4.12
C ARG A 9 -7.32 -12.62 5.32
N VAL A 10 -6.95 -11.98 6.40
CA VAL A 10 -7.79 -11.76 7.59
C VAL A 10 -8.36 -10.35 7.55
N PHE A 11 -9.66 -10.26 7.83
CA PHE A 11 -10.37 -9.00 8.01
C PHE A 11 -10.66 -8.83 9.50
N ALA A 12 -10.42 -7.63 10.01
CA ALA A 12 -10.88 -7.27 11.34
C ALA A 12 -12.42 -7.26 11.40
N ASN A 13 -12.98 -7.59 12.57
CA ASN A 13 -14.43 -7.53 12.75
C ASN A 13 -14.91 -6.07 12.71
N PRO A 14 -15.92 -5.72 11.88
CA PRO A 14 -16.41 -4.35 11.74
C PRO A 14 -16.84 -3.69 13.07
N ALA A 15 -17.61 -4.40 13.89
CA ALA A 15 -18.09 -3.88 15.17
C ALA A 15 -16.94 -3.65 16.17
N THR A 16 -15.90 -4.48 16.11
CA THR A 16 -14.68 -4.28 16.89
C THR A 16 -13.91 -3.06 16.41
N LEU A 17 -13.75 -2.86 15.09
CA LEU A 17 -13.11 -1.67 14.51
C LEU A 17 -13.81 -0.39 14.99
N ASP A 18 -15.13 -0.32 14.90
CA ASP A 18 -15.90 0.86 15.32
C ASP A 18 -15.78 1.12 16.81
N ARG A 19 -15.82 0.07 17.64
CA ARG A 19 -15.68 0.19 19.09
C ARG A 19 -14.31 0.73 19.49
N ILE A 20 -13.25 0.19 18.89
CA ILE A 20 -11.87 0.63 19.15
C ILE A 20 -11.67 2.05 18.63
N ALA A 21 -12.12 2.35 17.41
CA ALA A 21 -12.03 3.70 16.85
C ALA A 21 -12.75 4.72 17.74
N ALA A 22 -13.95 4.41 18.22
CA ALA A 22 -14.69 5.28 19.14
C ALA A 22 -13.98 5.46 20.48
N PHE A 23 -13.34 4.42 21.03
CA PHE A 23 -12.57 4.51 22.26
C PHE A 23 -11.42 5.53 22.17
N PHE A 24 -10.68 5.52 21.07
CA PHE A 24 -9.56 6.43 20.84
C PHE A 24 -10.02 7.84 20.43
N ARG A 25 -11.05 7.96 19.58
CA ARG A 25 -11.64 9.26 19.20
C ARG A 25 -12.17 10.03 20.41
N ARG A 26 -12.82 9.35 21.37
CA ARG A 26 -13.26 9.97 22.65
C ARG A 26 -12.12 10.50 23.52
N ARG A 27 -10.87 10.14 23.22
CA ARG A 27 -9.65 10.60 23.90
C ARG A 27 -8.88 11.63 23.06
N GLY A 28 -9.49 12.17 22.00
CA GLY A 28 -8.86 13.15 21.13
C GLY A 28 -7.80 12.57 20.19
N ILE A 29 -7.74 11.25 20.01
CA ILE A 29 -6.78 10.59 19.13
C ILE A 29 -7.40 10.41 17.74
N THR A 30 -6.73 10.90 16.70
CA THR A 30 -7.09 10.64 15.30
C THR A 30 -6.91 9.17 14.97
N VAL A 31 -7.95 8.58 14.38
CA VAL A 31 -7.99 7.16 14.00
C VAL A 31 -8.35 7.00 12.54
N ASP A 32 -7.43 6.38 11.80
CA ASP A 32 -7.48 6.11 10.37
C ASP A 32 -7.39 4.60 10.10
N GLY A 33 -7.79 4.16 8.91
CA GLY A 33 -7.74 2.75 8.52
C GLY A 33 -6.38 2.34 7.96
N GLY A 34 -5.94 1.11 8.22
CA GLY A 34 -4.74 0.52 7.63
C GLY A 34 -5.06 -0.71 6.78
N ILE A 35 -4.35 -0.89 5.66
CA ILE A 35 -4.47 -2.06 4.78
C ILE A 35 -3.08 -2.59 4.41
N THR A 36 -2.86 -3.88 4.62
CA THR A 36 -1.64 -4.58 4.20
C THR A 36 -1.98 -5.65 3.16
N LEU A 37 -1.66 -5.42 1.88
CA LEU A 37 -1.98 -6.29 0.74
C LEU A 37 -1.01 -7.49 0.60
N PHE A 38 -0.80 -8.20 1.71
CA PHE A 38 0.01 -9.41 1.76
C PHE A 38 -0.79 -10.64 1.31
N SER A 39 -0.27 -11.40 0.36
CA SER A 39 -1.03 -12.49 -0.26
C SER A 39 -1.11 -13.76 0.60
N GLY A 40 -0.18 -13.98 1.53
CA GLY A 40 -0.17 -15.13 2.43
C GLY A 40 0.04 -16.49 1.74
N VAL A 41 0.27 -16.51 0.43
CA VAL A 41 0.27 -17.75 -0.38
C VAL A 41 1.51 -18.60 -0.14
N ASN A 42 2.64 -17.99 0.21
CA ASN A 42 3.86 -18.71 0.56
C ASN A 42 4.26 -18.38 2.01
N LYS A 43 3.94 -19.30 2.93
CA LYS A 43 4.27 -19.21 4.36
C LYS A 43 5.77 -19.16 4.64
N TYR A 44 6.61 -19.45 3.64
CA TYR A 44 8.07 -19.45 3.74
C TYR A 44 8.72 -18.19 3.12
N GLY A 45 7.93 -17.28 2.55
CA GLY A 45 8.44 -16.03 1.96
C GLY A 45 7.95 -14.80 2.72
N GLN A 46 8.89 -13.95 3.14
CA GLN A 46 8.57 -12.71 3.86
C GLN A 46 7.95 -11.61 2.97
N PHE A 47 8.20 -11.64 1.65
CA PHE A 47 7.84 -10.56 0.73
C PHE A 47 6.89 -11.01 -0.39
N ASN A 48 5.66 -11.37 0.00
CA ASN A 48 4.62 -11.81 -0.93
C ASN A 48 3.48 -10.79 -1.00
N SER A 49 3.52 -9.92 -2.01
CA SER A 49 2.37 -9.07 -2.33
C SER A 49 1.27 -9.87 -3.03
N PHE A 50 0.15 -9.23 -3.28
CA PHE A 50 -0.87 -9.71 -4.21
C PHE A 50 -0.33 -9.88 -5.64
N ASP A 51 -0.91 -10.84 -6.35
CA ASP A 51 -0.84 -10.95 -7.81
C ASP A 51 -1.99 -10.12 -8.41
N PHE A 52 -1.67 -9.00 -9.04
CA PHE A 52 -2.68 -8.11 -9.63
C PHE A 52 -3.27 -8.63 -10.95
N GLN A 53 -2.91 -9.83 -11.40
CA GLN A 53 -3.57 -10.60 -12.46
C GLN A 53 -4.48 -11.70 -11.92
N ASN A 54 -4.36 -12.05 -10.64
CA ASN A 54 -5.21 -13.05 -10.01
C ASN A 54 -6.57 -12.45 -9.62
N PRO A 55 -7.70 -12.92 -10.19
CA PRO A 55 -9.03 -12.39 -9.89
C PRO A 55 -9.39 -12.44 -8.40
N ARG A 56 -8.90 -13.44 -7.66
CA ARG A 56 -9.13 -13.58 -6.21
C ARG A 56 -8.46 -12.47 -5.43
N ASP A 57 -7.23 -12.12 -5.77
CA ASP A 57 -6.47 -11.04 -5.14
C ASP A 57 -7.10 -9.68 -5.44
N LEU A 58 -7.54 -9.48 -6.70
CA LEU A 58 -8.28 -8.28 -7.06
C LEU A 58 -9.59 -8.15 -6.27
N ALA A 59 -10.35 -9.23 -6.10
CA ALA A 59 -11.58 -9.21 -5.32
C ALA A 59 -11.33 -8.86 -3.84
N ILE A 60 -10.27 -9.41 -3.24
CA ILE A 60 -9.90 -9.12 -1.86
C ILE A 60 -9.40 -7.69 -1.71
N CYS A 61 -8.61 -7.17 -2.65
CA CYS A 61 -8.17 -5.77 -2.66
C CYS A 61 -9.39 -4.82 -2.66
N LYS A 62 -10.36 -5.07 -3.55
CA LYS A 62 -11.60 -4.28 -3.59
C LYS A 62 -12.35 -4.32 -2.27
N ARG A 63 -12.49 -5.51 -1.66
CA ARG A 63 -13.16 -5.67 -0.37
C ARG A 63 -12.43 -4.91 0.73
N ALA A 64 -11.12 -5.12 0.91
CA ALA A 64 -10.32 -4.44 1.94
C ALA A 64 -10.47 -2.91 1.88
N VAL A 65 -10.39 -2.35 0.69
CA VAL A 65 -10.52 -0.91 0.47
C VAL A 65 -11.94 -0.40 0.76
N ARG A 66 -12.97 -1.14 0.32
CA ARG A 66 -14.38 -0.78 0.59
C ARG A 66 -14.72 -0.85 2.07
N GLU A 67 -14.29 -1.91 2.75
CA GLU A 67 -14.49 -2.09 4.20
C GLU A 67 -13.81 -0.94 4.95
N ALA A 68 -12.53 -0.64 4.64
CA ALA A 68 -11.82 0.46 5.29
C ALA A 68 -12.51 1.82 5.05
N ALA A 69 -12.97 2.10 3.83
CA ALA A 69 -13.66 3.33 3.49
C ALA A 69 -15.04 3.47 4.17
N GLY A 70 -15.66 2.37 4.57
CA GLY A 70 -16.90 2.38 5.36
C GLY A 70 -16.71 2.83 6.81
N HIS A 71 -15.50 2.67 7.36
CA HIS A 71 -15.19 2.99 8.76
C HIS A 71 -14.32 4.24 8.95
N PHE A 72 -13.54 4.61 7.93
CA PHE A 72 -12.52 5.66 8.03
C PHE A 72 -12.51 6.60 6.80
N ASN A 73 -12.33 7.89 7.06
CA ASN A 73 -12.15 8.90 6.01
C ASN A 73 -10.72 8.87 5.43
N THR A 74 -9.72 8.55 6.24
CA THR A 74 -8.33 8.40 5.79
C THR A 74 -7.92 6.94 5.92
N ILE A 75 -7.25 6.42 4.88
CA ILE A 75 -6.79 5.04 4.80
C ILE A 75 -5.32 5.06 4.38
N ILE A 76 -4.44 4.40 5.13
CA ILE A 76 -3.06 4.15 4.71
C ILE A 76 -2.94 2.75 4.12
N LEU A 77 -2.28 2.66 2.98
CA LEU A 77 -1.77 1.41 2.44
C LEU A 77 -0.35 1.19 2.97
N ASP A 78 -0.09 -0.01 3.46
CA ASP A 78 1.25 -0.45 3.78
C ASP A 78 2.09 -0.66 2.51
N ASP A 79 3.42 -0.73 2.67
CA ASP A 79 4.36 -0.84 1.55
C ASP A 79 4.29 -2.19 0.82
N PHE A 80 3.54 -3.17 1.35
CA PHE A 80 3.15 -4.42 0.67
C PHE A 80 2.22 -4.24 -0.54
N THR A 81 1.98 -3.01 -0.97
CA THR A 81 1.31 -2.68 -2.24
C THR A 81 2.23 -2.89 -3.45
N PHE A 82 3.48 -3.33 -3.28
CA PHE A 82 4.37 -3.68 -4.40
C PHE A 82 3.80 -4.81 -5.28
N PHE A 83 4.36 -4.98 -6.48
CA PHE A 83 3.99 -6.03 -7.43
C PHE A 83 5.23 -6.77 -7.94
N ASN A 84 5.55 -7.89 -7.30
CA ASN A 84 6.77 -8.65 -7.57
C ASN A 84 6.55 -10.02 -8.25
N THR A 85 5.30 -10.42 -8.49
CA THR A 85 4.99 -11.72 -9.09
C THR A 85 5.37 -11.79 -10.57
N ARG A 86 5.48 -13.03 -11.07
CA ARG A 86 5.76 -13.39 -12.47
C ARG A 86 5.02 -14.67 -12.87
N THR A 87 3.73 -14.75 -12.54
CA THR A 87 2.91 -15.91 -12.89
C THR A 87 2.72 -16.03 -14.40
N ASN A 88 2.21 -17.17 -14.89
CA ASN A 88 1.87 -17.32 -16.31
C ASN A 88 0.85 -16.25 -16.79
N ALA A 89 -0.03 -15.79 -15.90
CA ALA A 89 -0.95 -14.70 -16.20
C ALA A 89 -0.23 -13.35 -16.33
N ASP A 90 0.76 -13.09 -15.46
CA ASP A 90 1.64 -11.91 -15.57
C ASP A 90 2.44 -11.91 -16.86
N ILE A 91 3.05 -13.05 -17.22
CA ILE A 91 3.86 -13.20 -18.43
C ILE A 91 3.02 -12.90 -19.68
N ARG A 92 1.81 -13.46 -19.75
CA ARG A 92 0.87 -13.19 -20.86
C ARG A 92 0.48 -11.71 -20.92
N ALA A 93 0.16 -11.09 -19.79
CA ALA A 93 -0.32 -9.71 -19.75
C ALA A 93 0.78 -8.66 -19.92
N LYS A 94 2.02 -8.97 -19.53
CA LYS A 94 3.21 -8.18 -19.85
C LYS A 94 3.38 -8.07 -21.35
N GLY A 95 3.18 -9.16 -22.09
CA GLY A 95 3.39 -9.22 -23.53
C GLY A 95 4.79 -8.75 -23.89
N LYS A 96 4.90 -7.80 -24.83
CA LYS A 96 6.18 -7.26 -25.32
C LYS A 96 6.82 -6.20 -24.42
N LEU A 97 6.15 -5.77 -23.34
CA LEU A 97 6.71 -4.77 -22.42
C LEU A 97 7.89 -5.33 -21.62
N SER A 98 8.78 -4.46 -21.17
CA SER A 98 9.65 -4.79 -20.04
C SER A 98 8.82 -5.00 -18.76
N TRP A 99 9.38 -5.71 -17.78
CA TRP A 99 8.73 -5.90 -16.48
C TRP A 99 8.40 -4.57 -15.80
N THR A 100 9.33 -3.62 -15.81
CA THR A 100 9.14 -2.28 -15.23
C THR A 100 7.99 -1.54 -15.89
N GLN A 101 7.95 -1.47 -17.23
CA GLN A 101 6.86 -0.81 -17.95
C GLN A 101 5.50 -1.44 -17.64
N TYR A 102 5.45 -2.77 -17.60
CA TYR A 102 4.23 -3.49 -17.28
C TYR A 102 3.75 -3.22 -15.86
N ARG A 103 4.63 -3.33 -14.87
CA ARG A 103 4.30 -3.13 -13.45
C ARG A 103 3.86 -1.70 -13.18
N LEU A 104 4.60 -0.70 -13.68
CA LEU A 104 4.20 0.71 -13.56
C LEU A 104 2.84 1.00 -14.19
N ARG A 105 2.56 0.43 -15.37
CA ARG A 105 1.26 0.58 -16.05
C ARG A 105 0.14 -0.07 -15.24
N LYS A 106 0.38 -1.30 -14.77
CA LYS A 106 -0.61 -2.07 -14.01
C LYS A 106 -0.91 -1.43 -12.67
N MET A 107 0.11 -1.04 -11.91
CA MET A 107 -0.06 -0.45 -10.58
C MET A 107 -0.72 0.92 -10.62
N ARG A 108 -0.42 1.76 -11.62
CA ARG A 108 -1.19 2.99 -11.84
C ARG A 108 -2.69 2.73 -12.06
N TRP A 109 -3.03 1.68 -12.82
CA TRP A 109 -4.43 1.28 -13.01
C TRP A 109 -5.05 0.75 -11.71
N VAL A 110 -4.33 -0.08 -10.95
CA VAL A 110 -4.74 -0.60 -9.64
C VAL A 110 -4.99 0.55 -8.66
N ALA A 111 -4.04 1.46 -8.49
CA ALA A 111 -4.16 2.66 -7.67
C ALA A 111 -5.41 3.47 -8.02
N LYS A 112 -5.59 3.80 -9.30
CA LYS A 112 -6.71 4.62 -9.77
C LYS A 112 -8.07 3.93 -9.60
N HIS A 113 -8.18 2.67 -10.03
CA HIS A 113 -9.48 2.02 -10.22
C HIS A 113 -9.86 1.05 -9.11
N LEU A 114 -8.90 0.31 -8.55
CA LEU A 114 -9.17 -0.72 -7.54
C LEU A 114 -9.01 -0.21 -6.11
N ILE A 115 -8.11 0.76 -5.90
CA ILE A 115 -7.87 1.32 -4.58
C ILE A 115 -8.66 2.63 -4.44
N ILE A 116 -8.21 3.72 -5.05
CA ILE A 116 -8.84 5.04 -4.87
C ILE A 116 -10.29 5.02 -5.36
N GLY A 117 -10.53 4.44 -6.55
CA GLY A 117 -11.85 4.36 -7.14
C GLY A 117 -12.85 3.55 -6.32
N GLU A 118 -12.43 2.44 -5.71
CA GLU A 118 -13.34 1.61 -4.90
C GLU A 118 -13.58 2.19 -3.51
N ALA A 119 -12.58 2.84 -2.89
CA ALA A 119 -12.79 3.59 -1.65
C ALA A 119 -13.84 4.68 -1.85
N ARG A 120 -13.71 5.46 -2.92
CA ARG A 120 -14.60 6.59 -3.22
C ARG A 120 -16.02 6.20 -3.60
N LYS A 121 -16.25 4.97 -4.07
CA LYS A 121 -17.60 4.42 -4.28
C LYS A 121 -18.36 4.21 -2.97
N VAL A 122 -17.64 3.92 -1.88
CA VAL A 122 -18.23 3.75 -0.53
C VAL A 122 -18.28 5.08 0.20
N ASN A 123 -17.19 5.86 0.13
CA ASN A 123 -17.06 7.14 0.79
C ASN A 123 -16.41 8.16 -0.16
N PRO A 124 -17.18 9.08 -0.78
CA PRO A 124 -16.64 10.09 -1.70
C PRO A 124 -15.53 10.97 -1.12
N HIS A 125 -15.45 11.09 0.22
CA HIS A 125 -14.43 11.85 0.94
C HIS A 125 -13.18 11.04 1.31
N ALA A 126 -13.08 9.77 0.90
CA ALA A 126 -11.96 8.92 1.24
C ALA A 126 -10.61 9.47 0.72
N LYS A 127 -9.68 9.74 1.65
CA LYS A 127 -8.27 10.08 1.41
C LYS A 127 -7.42 8.82 1.57
N VAL A 128 -6.90 8.28 0.47
CA VAL A 128 -5.98 7.12 0.52
C VAL A 128 -4.53 7.62 0.49
N ILE A 129 -3.72 7.18 1.44
CA ILE A 129 -2.29 7.46 1.57
C ILE A 129 -1.52 6.20 1.15
N ILE A 130 -0.46 6.36 0.36
CA ILE A 130 0.42 5.25 -0.02
C ILE A 130 1.70 5.30 0.82
N LYS A 131 2.05 4.19 1.51
CA LYS A 131 3.38 3.98 2.05
C LYS A 131 4.28 3.41 0.95
N PHE A 132 5.40 4.04 0.70
CA PHE A 132 6.47 3.45 -0.13
C PHE A 132 7.50 2.77 0.78
N PRO A 133 8.09 1.64 0.36
CA PRO A 133 9.11 0.95 1.15
C PRO A 133 10.40 1.75 1.19
N ASN A 134 11.36 1.30 2.00
CA ASN A 134 12.67 1.94 2.04
C ASN A 134 13.57 1.56 0.84
N TRP A 135 13.30 0.44 0.15
CA TRP A 135 14.08 -0.12 -0.98
C TRP A 135 13.98 0.73 -2.28
N TYR A 136 14.59 1.91 -2.27
CA TYR A 136 14.41 2.94 -3.30
C TYR A 136 14.93 2.55 -4.67
N GLU A 137 15.98 1.73 -4.72
CA GLU A 137 16.56 1.18 -5.95
C GLU A 137 15.60 0.26 -6.72
N HIS A 138 14.50 -0.17 -6.09
CA HIS A 138 13.59 -1.15 -6.66
C HIS A 138 12.18 -0.63 -6.94
N PHE A 139 11.86 0.65 -6.70
CA PHE A 139 10.49 1.18 -6.83
C PHE A 139 9.82 0.84 -8.16
N GLN A 140 10.38 1.28 -9.28
CA GLN A 140 9.77 1.07 -10.58
C GLN A 140 9.75 -0.42 -10.96
N GLY A 141 10.79 -1.14 -10.57
CA GLY A 141 10.88 -2.59 -10.73
C GLY A 141 9.78 -3.34 -9.97
N LEU A 142 9.28 -2.77 -8.87
CA LEU A 142 8.18 -3.27 -8.04
C LEU A 142 6.83 -2.62 -8.34
N GLY A 143 6.77 -1.74 -9.35
CA GLY A 143 5.54 -1.11 -9.80
C GLY A 143 5.20 0.22 -9.15
N PHE A 144 6.03 0.74 -8.25
CA PHE A 144 5.83 2.06 -7.65
C PHE A 144 6.22 3.19 -8.62
N GLY A 145 5.22 3.94 -9.08
CA GLY A 145 5.36 5.05 -10.01
C GLY A 145 5.45 6.41 -9.32
N LEU A 146 6.65 6.81 -8.91
CA LEU A 146 6.87 8.06 -8.17
C LEU A 146 6.43 9.35 -8.92
N ASP A 147 6.57 9.40 -10.24
CA ASP A 147 6.15 10.58 -11.02
C ASP A 147 4.62 10.70 -11.14
N ARG A 148 3.92 9.61 -11.47
CA ARG A 148 2.50 9.66 -11.86
C ARG A 148 1.55 9.02 -10.87
N GLU A 149 1.90 7.85 -10.36
CA GLU A 149 1.02 7.11 -9.43
C GLU A 149 0.99 7.78 -8.06
N ALA A 150 2.14 8.22 -7.54
CA ALA A 150 2.23 8.88 -6.23
C ALA A 150 1.33 10.14 -6.12
N LYS A 151 1.12 10.84 -7.25
CA LYS A 151 0.25 12.03 -7.36
C LYS A 151 -1.25 11.71 -7.36
N LEU A 152 -1.63 10.45 -7.55
CA LEU A 152 -3.04 10.03 -7.47
C LEU A 152 -3.52 9.92 -6.02
N PHE A 153 -2.63 9.59 -5.10
CA PHE A 153 -2.93 9.38 -3.70
C PHE A 153 -3.09 10.71 -2.95
N GLY A 154 -3.86 10.70 -1.87
CA GLY A 154 -4.05 11.86 -1.00
C GLY A 154 -2.80 12.26 -0.22
N GLY A 155 -1.84 11.35 -0.06
CA GLY A 155 -0.55 11.62 0.59
C GLY A 155 0.44 10.49 0.35
N ILE A 156 1.70 10.73 0.71
CA ILE A 156 2.76 9.73 0.75
C ILE A 156 3.16 9.55 2.21
N TYR A 157 3.32 8.31 2.64
CA TYR A 157 3.88 7.97 3.94
C TYR A 157 5.26 7.32 3.75
N THR A 158 6.16 7.57 4.69
CA THR A 158 7.44 6.86 4.82
C THR A 158 7.60 6.37 6.25
N GLY A 159 8.14 5.16 6.41
CA GLY A 159 8.55 4.67 7.72
C GLY A 159 10.01 5.02 7.99
N ASP A 160 10.29 5.58 9.16
CA ASP A 160 11.63 5.75 9.73
C ASP A 160 12.11 4.43 10.35
N GLU A 161 12.22 3.40 9.52
CA GLU A 161 12.65 2.08 9.98
C GLU A 161 14.16 2.07 10.20
N THR A 162 14.60 2.42 11.42
CA THR A 162 15.98 2.18 11.83
C THR A 162 16.17 0.67 12.01
N ARG A 163 17.00 0.07 11.15
CA ARG A 163 17.29 -1.36 11.14
C ARG A 163 18.77 -1.60 11.42
N ASP A 164 19.09 -2.76 11.98
CA ASP A 164 20.48 -3.20 12.08
C ASP A 164 20.98 -3.58 10.68
N PRO A 165 22.03 -2.93 10.14
CA PRO A 165 22.47 -3.13 8.77
C PRO A 165 23.11 -4.50 8.51
N VAL A 166 23.44 -5.27 9.56
CA VAL A 166 24.14 -6.55 9.48
C VAL A 166 23.20 -7.73 9.75
N HIS A 167 22.30 -7.59 10.72
CA HIS A 167 21.51 -8.69 11.28
C HIS A 167 20.03 -8.68 10.87
N THR A 168 19.56 -7.65 10.17
CA THR A 168 18.19 -7.61 9.65
C THR A 168 18.14 -7.75 8.12
N ALA A 169 16.99 -8.19 7.62
CA ALA A 169 16.74 -8.21 6.17
C ALA A 169 16.83 -6.79 5.57
N GLN A 170 17.03 -6.70 4.26
CA GLN A 170 16.97 -5.48 3.44
C GLN A 170 18.22 -4.59 3.43
N MET A 171 19.24 -4.84 4.27
CA MET A 171 20.53 -4.11 4.26
C MET A 171 20.38 -2.57 4.22
N LEU A 172 19.39 -2.05 4.95
CA LEU A 172 19.09 -0.61 4.97
C LEU A 172 20.22 0.18 5.63
N GLN A 173 20.57 1.32 5.04
CA GLN A 173 21.62 2.18 5.60
C GLN A 173 21.05 3.02 6.76
N GLN A 174 21.82 3.24 7.81
CA GLN A 174 21.33 3.95 9.01
C GLN A 174 20.81 5.37 8.73
N TYR A 175 21.36 6.04 7.72
CA TYR A 175 20.96 7.38 7.29
C TYR A 175 19.79 7.40 6.28
N GLU A 176 19.35 6.23 5.81
CA GLU A 176 18.32 6.10 4.78
C GLU A 176 16.97 6.68 5.21
N SER A 177 16.59 6.49 6.47
CA SER A 177 15.35 7.06 7.06
C SER A 177 15.27 8.58 6.92
N TYR A 178 16.40 9.29 6.99
CA TYR A 178 16.43 10.74 6.75
C TYR A 178 16.35 11.07 5.25
N LEU A 179 17.15 10.38 4.43
CA LEU A 179 17.22 10.64 3.00
C LEU A 179 15.89 10.35 2.29
N ILE A 180 15.18 9.30 2.69
CA ILE A 180 13.93 8.90 2.05
C ILE A 180 12.81 9.91 2.32
N TYR A 181 12.76 10.47 3.53
CA TYR A 181 11.86 11.57 3.86
C TYR A 181 12.10 12.77 2.95
N ARG A 182 13.37 13.20 2.81
CA ARG A 182 13.75 14.30 1.91
C ARG A 182 13.41 13.99 0.46
N TYR A 183 13.62 12.76 0.03
CA TYR A 183 13.32 12.31 -1.32
C TYR A 183 11.82 12.39 -1.61
N TYR A 184 10.96 11.84 -0.75
CA TYR A 184 9.50 11.88 -0.94
C TYR A 184 8.91 13.27 -0.83
N HIS A 185 9.46 14.11 0.06
CA HIS A 185 9.07 15.52 0.12
C HIS A 185 9.25 16.22 -1.24
N ASN A 186 10.34 15.92 -1.96
CA ASN A 186 10.58 16.47 -3.30
C ASN A 186 9.69 15.86 -4.41
N ILE A 187 9.08 14.69 -4.19
CA ILE A 187 8.08 14.14 -5.13
C ILE A 187 6.80 14.99 -5.10
N ARG A 188 6.46 15.55 -3.93
CA ARG A 188 5.26 16.37 -3.70
C ARG A 188 5.56 17.55 -2.77
N PRO A 189 6.28 18.58 -3.24
CA PRO A 189 6.76 19.67 -2.38
C PRO A 189 5.66 20.59 -1.81
N HIS A 190 4.41 20.45 -2.26
CA HIS A 190 3.26 21.26 -1.85
C HIS A 190 2.07 20.41 -1.38
N ALA A 191 2.31 19.15 -1.00
CA ALA A 191 1.25 18.30 -0.47
C ALA A 191 1.23 18.42 1.05
N ASP A 192 0.16 19.03 1.57
CA ASP A 192 -0.18 19.07 2.99
C ASP A 192 -0.77 17.74 3.51
#